data_AF-A0A6C0HUM0-F1
#
_entry.id   AF-A0A6C0HUM0-F1
#
_cell.length_a   1.000
_cell.length_b   1.000
_cell.length_c   1.000
_cell.angle_alpha   90.00
_cell.angle_beta   90.00
_cell.angle_gamma   90.00
#
_symmetry.space_group_name_H-M   'P 1'
#
loop_
_entity.id
_entity.type
_entity.pdbx_description
1 polymer ?
#
loop_
_entity_poly.entity_id
_entity_poly.type
_entity_poly.pdbx_seq_one_letter_code
_entity_poly.pdbx_strand_id
1 'polypeptide(L)'
;MQNDTSTMFTASSTNTESTTTNKEQLIKVIKDWVKNDNEIRVLQNELRIRNQEKKKITGTLMEIMRNHEIDCFDINDGKILYKKKNIKQSITKSYLMNILSNFYQGDTNKANELNTLILSQRKTSVKECIVRKISGEK
;
A
#
# COMPACT_ATOMS: atom_id res chain seq x y z
N MET A 1 83.01 17.57 9.14
CA MET A 1 81.78 18.10 9.76
C MET A 1 80.62 17.43 9.04
N GLN A 2 80.11 16.27 9.47
CA GLN A 2 79.22 16.05 10.62
C GLN A 2 78.18 17.16 10.81
N ASN A 3 76.91 16.87 10.47
CA ASN A 3 75.88 16.70 11.50
C ASN A 3 74.62 16.03 10.95
N ASP A 4 74.17 15.03 11.69
CA ASP A 4 72.87 14.36 11.62
C ASP A 4 71.71 15.31 11.91
N THR A 5 70.55 15.06 11.31
CA THR A 5 69.28 15.22 12.03
C THR A 5 68.20 14.30 11.44
N SER A 6 67.74 13.39 12.30
CA SER A 6 66.59 12.52 12.15
C SER A 6 65.29 13.33 12.22
N THR A 7 64.29 13.05 11.38
CA THR A 7 62.88 13.32 11.70
C THR A 7 61.97 12.30 10.99
N MET A 8 60.93 11.93 11.72
CA MET A 8 60.09 10.74 11.63
C MET A 8 59.03 10.74 10.52
N PHE A 9 58.63 9.51 10.14
CA PHE A 9 57.26 9.00 10.02
C PHE A 9 56.15 9.94 9.54
N THR A 10 55.54 9.63 8.39
CA THR A 10 54.07 9.56 8.28
C THR A 10 53.69 8.51 7.23
N ALA A 11 53.10 7.40 7.71
CA ALA A 11 52.38 6.48 6.85
C ALA A 11 51.13 7.20 6.31
N SER A 12 51.03 7.35 5.00
CA SER A 12 49.77 7.70 4.34
C SER A 12 48.85 6.48 4.33
N SER A 13 48.10 6.31 5.41
CA SER A 13 46.90 5.47 5.44
C SER A 13 45.70 6.39 5.59
N THR A 14 44.82 6.43 4.60
CA THR A 14 43.35 6.48 4.75
C THR A 14 42.69 6.59 3.37
N ASN A 15 42.27 5.46 2.78
CA ASN A 15 41.06 5.48 1.94
C ASN A 15 40.33 4.14 1.81
N THR A 16 40.37 3.29 2.85
CA THR A 16 39.77 1.94 2.80
C THR A 16 38.66 1.72 3.83
N GLU A 17 38.58 2.53 4.89
CA GLU A 17 37.62 2.31 6.00
C GLU A 17 36.19 2.79 5.70
N SER A 18 35.99 3.78 4.82
CA SER A 18 34.66 4.36 4.55
C SER A 18 33.72 3.44 3.76
N THR A 19 34.25 2.51 2.97
CA THR A 19 33.44 1.61 2.12
C THR A 19 32.89 0.39 2.85
N THR A 20 33.52 -0.05 3.93
CA THR A 20 33.13 -1.24 4.70
C THR A 20 31.91 -0.95 5.57
N THR A 21 31.92 0.20 6.27
CA THR A 21 30.80 0.65 7.12
C THR A 21 29.50 0.81 6.31
N ASN A 22 29.58 1.35 5.09
CA ASN A 22 28.40 1.54 4.24
C ASN A 22 27.77 0.21 3.77
N LYS A 23 28.60 -0.80 3.49
CA LYS A 23 28.10 -2.14 3.11
C LYS A 23 27.46 -2.87 4.29
N GLU A 24 28.04 -2.75 5.47
CA GLU A 24 27.50 -3.35 6.70
C GLU A 24 26.17 -2.71 7.12
N GLN A 25 26.10 -1.38 7.05
CA GLN A 25 24.85 -0.63 7.27
C GLN A 25 23.77 -1.04 6.27
N LEU A 26 24.12 -1.15 4.99
CA LEU A 26 23.18 -1.60 3.96
C LEU A 26 22.65 -3.02 4.24
N ILE A 27 23.54 -3.95 4.58
CA ILE A 27 23.15 -5.34 4.91
C ILE A 27 22.22 -5.36 6.13
N LYS A 28 22.50 -4.56 7.16
CA LYS A 28 21.64 -4.46 8.34
C LYS A 28 20.25 -3.94 7.98
N VAL A 29 20.17 -2.83 7.25
CA VAL A 29 18.90 -2.23 6.82
C VAL A 29 18.09 -3.21 5.97
N ILE A 30 18.73 -3.95 5.05
CA ILE A 30 18.06 -4.97 4.24
C ILE A 30 17.52 -6.10 5.13
N LYS A 31 18.30 -6.59 6.10
CA LYS A 31 17.86 -7.65 7.03
C LYS A 31 16.66 -7.20 7.86
N ASP A 32 16.71 -6.01 8.44
CA ASP A 32 15.61 -5.44 9.23
C ASP A 32 14.37 -5.23 8.35
N TRP A 33 14.55 -4.72 7.13
CA TRP A 33 13.47 -4.56 6.16
C TRP A 33 12.82 -5.89 5.79
N VAL A 34 13.60 -6.93 5.50
CA VAL A 34 13.10 -8.28 5.17
C VAL A 34 12.38 -8.92 6.36
N LYS A 35 12.89 -8.72 7.58
CA LYS A 35 12.24 -9.19 8.81
C LYS A 35 10.85 -8.55 8.94
N ASN A 36 10.77 -7.22 8.84
CA ASN A 36 9.51 -6.49 8.93
C ASN A 36 8.54 -6.87 7.81
N ASP A 37 9.03 -7.06 6.58
CA ASP A 37 8.23 -7.52 5.44
C ASP A 37 7.58 -8.90 5.71
N ASN A 38 8.33 -9.83 6.28
CA ASN A 38 7.79 -11.14 6.67
C ASN A 38 6.73 -11.03 7.77
N GLU A 39 6.99 -10.25 8.82
CA GLU A 39 6.05 -10.05 9.93
C GLU A 39 4.75 -9.41 9.44
N ILE A 40 4.84 -8.37 8.60
CA ILE A 40 3.69 -7.72 7.97
C ILE A 40 2.90 -8.73 7.14
N ARG A 41 3.56 -9.60 6.37
CA ARG A 41 2.87 -10.62 5.55
C ARG A 41 2.05 -11.58 6.40
N VAL A 42 2.60 -12.05 7.53
CA VAL A 42 1.90 -12.93 8.47
C VAL A 42 0.69 -12.21 9.06
N LEU A 43 0.87 -10.98 9.56
CA LEU A 43 -0.22 -10.17 10.13
C LEU A 43 -1.31 -9.85 9.12
N GLN A 44 -0.95 -9.56 7.86
CA GLN A 44 -1.91 -9.32 6.79
C GLN A 44 -2.74 -10.56 6.47
N ASN A 45 -2.14 -11.76 6.50
CA ASN A 45 -2.89 -12.99 6.30
C ASN A 45 -3.88 -13.23 7.44
N GLU A 46 -3.46 -13.06 8.69
CA GLU A 46 -4.36 -13.19 9.85
C GLU A 46 -5.48 -12.15 9.80
N LEU A 47 -5.16 -10.90 9.48
CA LEU A 47 -6.14 -9.83 9.30
C LEU A 47 -7.15 -10.16 8.19
N ARG A 48 -6.69 -10.76 7.08
CA ARG A 48 -7.56 -11.21 5.99
C ARG A 48 -8.54 -12.28 6.47
N ILE A 49 -8.07 -13.27 7.23
CA ILE A 49 -8.92 -14.34 7.79
C ILE A 49 -9.98 -13.74 8.73
N ARG A 50 -9.58 -12.92 9.71
CA ARG A 50 -10.52 -12.28 10.65
C ARG A 50 -11.54 -11.38 9.95
N ASN A 51 -11.14 -10.66 8.90
CA ASN A 51 -12.07 -9.85 8.11
C ASN A 51 -13.09 -10.71 7.35
N GLN A 52 -12.68 -11.88 6.84
CA GLN A 52 -13.61 -12.80 6.18
C GLN A 52 -14.62 -13.39 7.18
N GLU A 53 -14.17 -13.82 8.35
CA GLU A 53 -15.04 -14.31 9.42
C GLU A 53 -16.00 -13.22 9.90
N LYS A 54 -15.47 -12.03 10.19
CA LYS A 54 -16.28 -10.87 10.56
C LYS A 54 -17.33 -10.55 9.49
N LYS A 55 -16.97 -10.61 8.20
CA LYS A 55 -17.92 -10.37 7.10
C LYS A 55 -19.05 -11.40 7.09
N LYS A 56 -18.74 -12.68 7.33
CA LYS A 56 -19.75 -13.75 7.44
C LYS A 56 -20.71 -13.47 8.60
N ILE A 57 -20.17 -13.22 9.80
CA ILE A 57 -20.96 -12.94 11.00
C ILE A 57 -21.80 -11.67 10.83
N THR A 58 -21.23 -10.63 10.22
CA THR A 58 -21.95 -9.38 9.95
C THR A 58 -23.12 -9.60 8.99
N GLY A 59 -22.96 -10.48 7.99
CA GLY A 59 -24.07 -10.87 7.10
C GLY A 59 -25.23 -11.48 7.86
N THR A 60 -24.96 -12.48 8.70
CA THR A 60 -25.95 -13.12 9.56
C THR A 60 -26.58 -12.13 10.54
N LEU A 61 -25.78 -11.28 11.18
CA LEU A 61 -26.25 -10.28 12.13
C LEU A 61 -27.17 -9.25 11.45
N MET A 62 -26.81 -8.77 10.26
CA MET A 62 -27.67 -7.86 9.48
C MET A 62 -29.01 -8.49 9.12
N GLU A 63 -29.03 -9.79 8.80
CA GLU A 63 -30.27 -10.51 8.51
C GLU A 63 -31.15 -10.65 9.76
N ILE A 64 -30.57 -11.04 10.90
CA ILE A 64 -31.28 -11.12 12.18
C ILE A 64 -31.83 -9.75 12.57
N MET A 65 -31.00 -8.69 12.56
CA MET A 65 -31.43 -7.34 12.92
C MET A 65 -32.53 -6.82 12.00
N ARG A 66 -32.46 -7.11 10.69
CA ARG A 66 -33.51 -6.74 9.72
C ARG A 66 -34.80 -7.51 9.94
N ASN A 67 -34.73 -8.84 10.12
CA ASN A 67 -35.91 -9.70 10.22
C ASN A 67 -36.67 -9.50 11.53
N HIS A 68 -35.97 -9.09 12.59
CA HIS A 68 -36.53 -8.81 13.91
C HIS A 68 -36.70 -7.32 14.20
N GLU A 69 -36.50 -6.45 13.20
CA GLU A 69 -36.65 -4.99 13.31
C GLU A 69 -35.84 -4.37 14.49
N ILE A 70 -34.63 -4.89 14.71
CA ILE A 70 -33.71 -4.43 15.75
C ILE A 70 -32.81 -3.33 15.19
N ASP A 71 -33.03 -2.08 15.61
CA ASP A 71 -32.20 -0.95 15.17
C ASP A 71 -30.89 -0.78 15.96
N CYS A 72 -30.88 -1.24 17.21
CA CYS A 72 -29.84 -0.93 18.20
C CYS A 72 -29.65 -2.10 19.16
N PHE A 73 -28.39 -2.44 19.48
CA PHE A 73 -28.03 -3.46 20.47
C PHE A 73 -26.89 -2.96 21.36
N ASP A 74 -27.12 -2.92 22.67
CA ASP A 74 -26.15 -2.42 23.65
C ASP A 74 -25.18 -3.55 24.05
N ILE A 75 -23.89 -3.21 24.14
CA ILE A 75 -22.79 -4.07 24.57
C ILE A 75 -21.95 -3.32 25.61
N ASN A 76 -21.12 -4.04 26.36
CA ASN A 76 -20.28 -3.44 27.40
C ASN A 76 -19.40 -2.27 26.88
N ASP A 77 -18.92 -2.37 25.63
CA ASP A 77 -18.09 -1.34 24.97
C ASP A 77 -18.88 -0.45 23.97
N GLY A 78 -20.19 -0.30 24.15
CA GLY A 78 -21.00 0.65 23.37
C GLY A 78 -22.24 0.03 22.74
N LYS A 79 -22.54 0.38 21.49
CA LYS A 79 -23.77 -0.03 20.80
C LYS A 79 -23.50 -0.46 19.37
N ILE A 80 -24.20 -1.50 18.91
CA ILE A 80 -24.27 -1.91 17.52
C ILE A 80 -25.54 -1.30 16.93
N LEU A 81 -25.38 -0.49 15.88
CA LEU A 81 -26.51 0.15 15.19
C LEU A 81 -26.66 -0.43 13.79
N TYR A 82 -27.89 -0.81 13.45
CA TYR A 82 -28.25 -1.07 12.07
C TYR A 82 -28.42 0.26 11.33
N LYS A 83 -27.60 0.50 10.31
CA LYS A 83 -27.67 1.72 9.49
C LYS A 83 -27.65 1.37 8.02
N LYS A 84 -28.64 1.87 7.27
CA LYS A 84 -28.68 1.79 5.81
C LYS A 84 -28.27 3.14 5.22
N LYS A 85 -27.23 3.15 4.38
CA LYS A 85 -26.78 4.35 3.67
C LYS A 85 -26.84 4.11 2.17
N ASN A 86 -27.50 5.02 1.45
CA ASN A 86 -27.42 5.08 -0.01
C ASN A 86 -26.16 5.89 -0.37
N ILE A 87 -25.15 5.23 -0.95
CA ILE A 87 -23.95 5.89 -1.45
C ILE A 87 -23.98 5.95 -2.97
N LYS A 88 -23.64 7.11 -3.55
CA LYS A 88 -23.41 7.22 -4.99
C LYS A 88 -22.17 6.40 -5.33
N GLN A 89 -22.23 5.64 -6.43
CA GLN A 89 -21.09 4.86 -6.90
C GLN A 89 -19.95 5.81 -7.30
N SER A 90 -18.70 5.36 -7.09
CA SER A 90 -17.53 6.09 -7.55
C SER A 90 -17.50 6.14 -9.09
N ILE A 91 -16.96 7.22 -9.64
CA ILE A 91 -16.80 7.34 -11.09
C ILE A 91 -15.60 6.50 -11.52
N THR A 92 -15.86 5.25 -11.91
CA THR A 92 -14.88 4.35 -12.51
C THR A 92 -14.69 4.66 -13.99
N LYS A 93 -13.61 4.17 -14.60
CA LYS A 93 -13.37 4.31 -16.06
C LYS A 93 -14.55 3.76 -16.88
N SER A 94 -15.11 2.62 -16.47
CA SER A 94 -16.27 2.01 -17.13
C SER A 94 -17.53 2.86 -16.96
N TYR A 95 -17.79 3.34 -15.74
CA TYR A 95 -18.93 4.21 -15.48
C TYR A 95 -18.83 5.54 -16.24
N LEU A 96 -17.64 6.16 -16.26
CA LEU A 96 -17.36 7.36 -17.04
C LEU A 96 -17.57 7.12 -18.52
N MET A 97 -17.03 6.03 -19.07
CA MET A 97 -17.22 5.68 -20.48
C MET A 97 -18.69 5.50 -20.82
N ASN A 98 -19.45 4.80 -19.97
CA ASN A 98 -20.88 4.60 -20.16
C ASN A 98 -21.64 5.95 -20.17
N ILE A 99 -21.33 6.85 -19.22
CA ILE A 99 -21.92 8.20 -19.22
C ILE A 99 -21.57 8.96 -20.50
N LEU A 100 -20.32 8.94 -20.93
CA LEU A 100 -19.87 9.64 -22.13
C LEU A 100 -20.53 9.06 -23.39
N SER A 101 -20.59 7.74 -23.53
CA SER A 101 -21.29 7.07 -24.63
C SER A 101 -22.78 7.42 -24.64
N ASN A 102 -23.45 7.45 -23.47
CA ASN A 102 -24.85 7.84 -23.38
C ASN A 102 -25.06 9.33 -23.73
N PHE A 103 -24.14 10.20 -23.31
CA PHE A 103 -24.18 11.63 -23.63
C PHE A 103 -24.05 11.88 -25.14
N TYR A 104 -23.19 11.11 -25.82
CA TYR A 104 -23.02 11.16 -27.27
C TYR A 104 -23.94 10.21 -28.04
N GLN A 105 -25.06 9.76 -27.45
CA GLN A 105 -26.08 8.93 -28.11
C GLN A 105 -25.52 7.63 -28.73
N GLY A 106 -24.52 7.03 -28.10
CA GLY A 106 -23.87 5.81 -28.56
C GLY A 106 -22.68 6.02 -29.50
N ASP A 107 -22.31 7.27 -29.82
CA ASP A 107 -21.06 7.57 -30.55
C ASP A 107 -19.83 7.30 -29.65
N THR A 108 -19.33 6.08 -29.78
CA THR A 108 -18.19 5.58 -29.02
C THR A 108 -16.88 6.28 -29.39
N ASN A 109 -16.77 6.88 -30.57
CA ASN A 109 -15.53 7.54 -30.99
C ASN A 109 -15.31 8.83 -30.21
N LYS A 110 -16.34 9.70 -30.14
CA LYS A 110 -16.28 10.95 -29.35
C LYS A 110 -16.15 10.68 -27.85
N ALA A 111 -16.86 9.67 -27.35
CA ALA A 111 -16.74 9.24 -25.95
C ALA A 111 -15.32 8.78 -25.61
N ASN A 112 -14.69 8.00 -26.51
CA ASN A 112 -13.31 7.54 -26.34
C ASN A 112 -12.30 8.69 -26.40
N GLU A 113 -12.46 9.62 -27.34
CA GLU A 113 -11.58 10.79 -27.48
C GLU A 113 -11.58 11.63 -26.20
N LEU A 114 -12.75 11.99 -25.70
CA LEU A 114 -12.88 12.78 -24.47
C LEU A 114 -12.41 12.01 -23.23
N ASN A 115 -12.71 10.71 -23.13
CA ASN A 115 -12.21 9.89 -22.04
C ASN A 115 -10.67 9.83 -22.04
N THR A 116 -10.06 9.76 -23.23
CA THR A 116 -8.60 9.75 -23.38
C THR A 116 -7.99 11.08 -22.95
N LEU A 117 -8.60 12.20 -23.37
CA LEU A 117 -8.18 13.55 -22.96
C LEU A 117 -8.21 13.73 -21.43
N ILE A 118 -9.30 13.31 -20.79
CA ILE A 118 -9.46 13.38 -19.33
C ILE A 118 -8.38 12.56 -18.62
N LEU A 119 -8.07 11.38 -19.16
CA LEU A 119 -7.04 10.51 -18.59
C LEU A 119 -5.62 11.06 -18.81
N SER A 120 -5.34 11.68 -19.97
CA SER A 120 -4.00 12.24 -20.27
C SER A 120 -3.69 13.50 -19.47
N GLN A 121 -4.70 14.28 -19.09
CA GLN A 121 -4.53 15.49 -18.27
C GLN A 121 -4.49 15.19 -16.76
N ARG A 122 -4.79 13.95 -16.34
CA ARG A 122 -4.73 13.56 -14.93
C ARG A 122 -3.28 13.55 -14.47
N LYS A 123 -2.95 14.39 -13.49
CA LYS A 123 -1.60 14.48 -12.92
C LYS A 123 -1.14 13.13 -12.39
N THR A 124 0.02 12.69 -12.85
CA THR A 124 0.71 11.51 -12.35
C THR A 124 1.71 11.93 -11.29
N SER A 125 1.70 11.27 -10.13
CA SER A 125 2.74 11.43 -9.11
C SER A 125 3.66 10.22 -9.17
N VAL A 126 4.96 10.45 -9.29
CA VAL A 126 5.96 9.39 -9.12
C VAL A 126 6.02 9.04 -7.63
N LYS A 127 5.95 7.74 -7.34
CA LYS A 127 6.18 7.19 -5.99
C LYS A 127 7.16 6.04 -6.14
N GLU A 128 8.28 6.14 -5.45
CA GLU A 128 9.28 5.08 -5.37
C GLU A 128 8.87 4.09 -4.28
N CYS A 129 9.01 2.79 -4.54
CA CYS A 129 8.65 1.74 -3.62
C CYS A 129 9.63 0.57 -3.76
N ILE A 130 10.00 -0.05 -2.64
CA ILE A 130 10.81 -1.27 -2.61
C ILE A 130 9.83 -2.45 -2.64
N VAL A 131 10.03 -3.36 -3.59
CA VAL A 131 9.21 -4.57 -3.75
C VAL A 131 10.10 -5.80 -3.66
N ARG A 132 9.74 -6.74 -2.78
CA ARG A 132 10.39 -8.06 -2.72
C ARG A 132 9.66 -9.06 -3.60
N LYS A 133 10.36 -9.66 -4.56
CA LYS A 133 9.88 -10.81 -5.32
C LYS A 133 10.27 -12.09 -4.57
N ILE A 134 9.30 -12.93 -4.22
CA ILE A 134 9.55 -14.25 -3.65
C ILE A 134 9.39 -15.26 -4.78
N SER A 135 10.47 -15.96 -5.12
CA SER A 135 10.45 -17.05 -6.10
C SER A 135 9.94 -18.31 -5.42
N GLY A 136 8.62 -18.55 -5.47
CA GLY A 136 8.02 -19.78 -4.97
C GLY A 136 6.59 -19.61 -4.45
N GLU A 137 5.62 -19.73 -5.35
CA GLU A 137 4.30 -20.35 -5.14
C GLU A 137 3.65 -20.42 -6.53
N LYS A 138 3.64 -21.64 -7.09
CA LYS A 138 2.73 -22.02 -8.18
C LYS A 138 1.37 -22.31 -7.57
#